data_AF-K6TRH3-F1
#
_entry.id   AF-K6TRH3-F1
#
_cell.length_a   1.000
_cell.length_b   1.000
_cell.length_c   1.000
_cell.angle_alpha   90.00
_cell.angle_beta   90.00
_cell.angle_gamma   90.00
#
_symmetry.space_group_name_H-M   'P 1'
#
loop_
_entity.id
_entity.type
_entity.pdbx_description
1 polymer ?
#
loop_
_entity_poly.entity_id
_entity_poly.type
_entity_poly.pdbx_seq_one_letter_code
_entity_poly.pdbx_strand_id
1 'polypeptide(L)' 'MRYFSFTKWLTTKEAFNSYSHYKSWLSIFSKEESKKTDLYYHEKYQYFLNYLQTEWD' A
#
# COMPACT_ATOMS: atom_id res chain seq x y z
N MET A 1 14.22 9.86 -8.05
CA MET A 1 13.97 8.67 -7.19
C MET A 1 13.51 7.51 -8.06
N ARG A 2 14.13 6.32 -7.97
CA ARG A 2 13.60 5.10 -8.62
C ARG A 2 12.18 4.89 -8.09
N TYR A 3 11.17 4.98 -8.96
CA TYR A 3 9.74 4.79 -8.69
C TYR A 3 9.49 3.77 -7.55
N PHE A 4 9.21 4.28 -6.35
CA PHE A 4 8.91 3.44 -5.20
C PHE A 4 7.43 3.03 -5.31
N SER A 5 7.14 1.99 -6.09
CA SER A 5 5.76 1.60 -6.41
C SER A 5 4.98 1.12 -5.19
N PHE A 6 3.65 1.15 -5.27
CA PHE A 6 2.76 0.63 -4.22
C PHE A 6 3.09 -0.82 -3.84
N THR A 7 3.36 -1.69 -4.83
CA THR A 7 3.79 -3.06 -4.56
C THR A 7 5.10 -3.12 -3.78
N LYS A 8 6.08 -2.28 -4.12
CA LYS A 8 7.34 -2.25 -3.40
C LYS A 8 7.13 -1.75 -1.97
N TRP A 9 6.31 -0.74 -1.79
CA TRP A 9 5.90 -0.25 -0.46
C TRP A 9 5.22 -1.36 0.36
N LEU A 10 4.24 -2.06 -0.21
CA LEU A 10 3.57 -3.20 0.43
C LEU A 10 4.57 -4.29 0.86
N THR A 11 5.60 -4.56 0.06
CA THR A 11 6.58 -5.61 0.39
C THR A 11 7.71 -5.19 1.32
N THR A 12 7.93 -3.89 1.51
CA THR A 12 9.09 -3.36 2.26
C THR A 12 8.70 -2.63 3.53
N LYS A 13 7.49 -2.06 3.58
CA LYS A 13 6.94 -1.32 4.72
C LYS A 13 5.76 -2.04 5.37
N GLU A 14 5.09 -2.91 4.64
CA GLU A 14 4.01 -3.76 5.16
C GLU A 14 4.45 -5.24 5.13
N ALA A 15 3.70 -6.11 5.80
CA ALA A 15 4.02 -7.54 5.93
C ALA A 15 3.55 -8.39 4.74
N PHE A 16 3.35 -7.79 3.56
CA PHE A 16 2.90 -8.51 2.38
C PHE A 16 4.07 -9.05 1.58
N ASN A 17 3.91 -10.24 1.00
CA ASN A 17 4.98 -10.89 0.21
C ASN A 17 4.95 -10.45 -1.25
N SER A 18 3.78 -10.03 -1.74
CA SER A 18 3.56 -9.58 -3.11
C SER A 18 2.22 -8.85 -3.21
N TYR A 19 1.98 -8.17 -4.34
CA TYR A 19 0.66 -7.61 -4.65
C TYR A 19 -0.42 -8.69 -4.69
N SER A 20 -0.12 -9.89 -5.21
CA SER A 20 -1.08 -11.00 -5.23
C SER A 20 -1.41 -11.51 -3.82
N HIS A 21 -0.42 -11.56 -2.91
CA HIS A 21 -0.69 -11.90 -1.50
C HIS A 21 -1.64 -10.87 -0.87
N TYR A 22 -1.40 -9.57 -1.13
CA TYR A 22 -2.28 -8.49 -0.69
C TYR A 22 -3.71 -8.64 -1.25
N LYS A 23 -3.88 -8.92 -2.54
CA LYS A 23 -5.21 -9.13 -3.15
C LYS A 23 -5.91 -10.37 -2.61
N SER A 24 -5.18 -11.45 -2.37
CA SER A 24 -5.72 -12.66 -1.74
C SER A 24 -6.19 -12.37 -0.32
N TRP A 25 -5.39 -11.64 0.47
CA TRP A 25 -5.80 -11.20 1.80
C TRP A 25 -7.02 -10.28 1.76
N LEU A 26 -7.08 -9.32 0.83
CA LEU A 26 -8.25 -8.44 0.65
C LEU A 26 -9.52 -9.22 0.32
N SER A 27 -9.41 -10.36 -0.36
CA SER A 27 -10.57 -11.19 -0.73
C SER A 27 -11.24 -11.91 0.45
N ILE A 28 -10.58 -11.93 1.61
CA ILE A 28 -11.14 -12.49 2.86
C ILE A 28 -12.25 -11.58 3.41
N PHE A 29 -12.19 -10.27 3.12
CA PHE A 29 -13.18 -9.30 3.58
C PHE A 29 -14.42 -9.28 2.69
N SER A 30 -15.52 -8.74 3.23
CA SER A 30 -16.69 -8.43 2.42
C SER A 30 -16.36 -7.39 1.33
N LYS A 31 -17.20 -7.27 0.31
CA LYS A 31 -16.97 -6.34 -0.81
C LYS A 31 -16.83 -4.87 -0.36
N GLU A 32 -17.53 -4.47 0.69
CA GLU A 32 -17.45 -3.10 1.20
C GLU A 32 -16.20 -2.89 2.05
N GLU A 33 -15.89 -3.83 2.94
CA GLU A 33 -14.69 -3.79 3.78
C GLU A 33 -13.43 -3.87 2.94
N SER A 34 -13.36 -4.76 1.95
CA SER A 34 -12.23 -4.85 1.04
C SER A 34 -11.96 -3.54 0.31
N LYS A 35 -13.01 -2.80 -0.10
CA LYS A 35 -12.85 -1.47 -0.71
C LYS A 35 -12.31 -0.43 0.28
N LYS A 36 -12.85 -0.39 1.50
CA LYS A 36 -12.40 0.54 2.54
C LYS A 36 -10.94 0.26 2.93
N THR A 37 -10.59 -1.01 3.09
CA THR A 37 -9.24 -1.45 3.37
C THR A 37 -8.30 -1.14 2.21
N ASP A 38 -8.72 -1.38 0.97
CA ASP A 38 -7.90 -1.06 -0.22
C ASP A 38 -7.61 0.44 -0.30
N LEU A 39 -8.63 1.28 -0.08
CA LEU A 39 -8.47 2.73 -0.02
C LEU A 39 -7.50 3.17 1.08
N TYR A 40 -7.67 2.65 2.30
CA TYR A 40 -6.82 2.96 3.45
C TYR A 40 -5.33 2.70 3.17
N TYR A 41 -4.99 1.56 2.56
CA TYR A 41 -3.61 1.24 2.22
C TYR A 41 -3.05 2.16 1.13
N HIS A 42 -3.86 2.54 0.13
CA HIS A 42 -3.44 3.50 -0.89
C HIS A 42 -3.21 4.89 -0.31
N GLU A 43 -4.06 5.37 0.60
CA GLU A 43 -3.88 6.63 1.32
C GLU A 43 -2.60 6.62 2.17
N LYS A 44 -2.35 5.54 2.91
CA LYS A 44 -1.12 5.36 3.69
C LYS A 44 0.13 5.39 2.82
N TYR A 45 0.06 4.80 1.62
CA TYR A 45 1.14 4.87 0.64
C TYR A 45 1.34 6.29 0.09
N GLN A 46 0.28 7.02 -0.22
CA GLN A 46 0.40 8.43 -0.65
C GLN A 46 1.03 9.30 0.45
N TYR A 47 0.62 9.11 1.70
CA TYR A 47 1.24 9.79 2.84
C TYR A 47 2.73 9.49 2.94
N PHE A 48 3.13 8.22 2.75
CA PHE A 48 4.54 7.83 2.72
C PHE A 48 5.32 8.50 1.59
N LEU A 49 4.74 8.61 0.39
CA LEU A 49 5.38 9.32 -0.73
C LEU A 49 5.59 10.80 -0.41
N ASN A 50 4.58 11.45 0.17
CA ASN A 50 4.67 12.86 0.56
C ASN A 50 5.74 13.07 1.64
N TYR A 51 5.79 12.20 2.66
CA TYR A 51 6.81 12.24 3.70
C TYR A 51 8.22 12.09 3.12
N LEU A 52 8.42 11.10 2.23
CA LEU A 52 9.69 10.93 1.53
C LEU A 52 10.05 12.14 0.68
N GLN A 53 9.08 12.85 0.12
CA GLN A 53 9.37 14.06 -0.65
C GLN A 53 9.85 15.19 0.27
N THR A 54 9.22 15.36 1.44
CA THR A 54 9.58 16.39 2.42
C THR A 54 10.95 16.17 3.07
N GLU A 55 11.44 14.94 3.23
CA GLU A 55 12.81 14.68 3.74
C GLU A 55 13.92 14.99 2.72
N TRP A 56 13.56 15.18 1.45
CA TRP A 56 14.50 15.46 0.36
C TRP A 56 14.46 16.91 -0.13
N ASP A 57 13.52 17.71 0.38
CA ASP A 57 13.48 19.17 0.28
C ASP A 57 14.29 19.82 1.42
#